data_AF-A0A7J6CMK6-F1
#
_entry.id   AF-A0A7J6CMK6-F1
#
_cell.length_a   1.000
_cell.length_b   1.000
_cell.length_c   1.000
_cell.angle_alpha   90.00
_cell.angle_beta   90.00
_cell.angle_gamma   90.00
#
_symmetry.space_group_name_H-M   'P 1'
#
loop_
_entity.id
_entity.type
_entity.pdbx_description
1 polymer ?
#
loop_
_entity_poly.entity_id
_entity_poly.type
_entity_poly.pdbx_seq_one_letter_code
_entity_poly.pdbx_strand_id
1 'polypeptide(L)'
;MGNRGKRLIQKLFLVVSVICIVGFYRLTTSTLLSTHSVSLAPCAPNVQVRNNSQQTLKENATCTPKVNLMFMKTHKTASSTLMNVLLRFGEKHQLRFALPDSRNDFFYPSSFYRTQVKSYQPGLCYNILCNHMRFNAPEVEKLFPADAFFFTILRDPAELFESSFHYYKVYVPQTWRIAGENQLEEFLNDPNRYFNPQGINAFYLKNLQFFDFGFENNLEADDVRVQESIEYIEKRFQMVLISDHFEESLILLKDALCWQMDDLLFFKLNARNITSVSSMSPKLRTRAREWNGADWRLYRHFNSTFWARVENYGWSRMEEQVRELRRRNAEMEAICIDGGGAVDAADITDGHMKPWQPIGKASILGYNLRSDIEQQYVEVCRKMLTPEIQYLTDLGVNLWVTSQPVEAAEILTPQSRSLVWGVQTPQGCCSGPLSSKNAFSNSNFTAEDKNKDFICCFFKMTPTGAMGDPIRADGCVPEPGGAERNDHERSTFHLSDAG
;
A
#
# COMPACT_ATOMS: atom_id res chain seq x y z
N MET A 1 -34.57 41.56 39.70
CA MET A 1 -34.72 41.31 38.25
C MET A 1 -35.44 39.98 38.01
N GLY A 2 -36.62 40.01 37.41
CA GLY A 2 -37.43 38.81 37.15
C GLY A 2 -36.82 37.86 36.12
N ASN A 3 -37.32 36.62 36.06
CA ASN A 3 -36.83 35.53 35.22
C ASN A 3 -36.69 35.89 33.72
N ARG A 4 -37.47 36.87 33.22
CA ARG A 4 -37.33 37.43 31.87
C ARG A 4 -36.04 38.22 31.66
N GLY A 5 -35.59 39.00 32.64
CA GLY A 5 -34.37 39.80 32.55
C GLY A 5 -33.11 38.94 32.49
N LYS A 6 -33.07 37.83 33.25
CA LYS A 6 -31.96 36.87 33.22
C LYS A 6 -31.84 36.15 31.87
N ARG A 7 -32.97 35.76 31.27
CA ARG A 7 -32.99 35.14 29.92
C ARG A 7 -32.58 36.11 28.82
N LEU A 8 -32.93 37.39 28.94
CA LEU A 8 -32.53 38.41 27.97
C LEU A 8 -31.02 38.66 28.02
N ILE A 9 -30.44 38.72 29.23
CA ILE A 9 -29.00 38.87 29.44
C ILE A 9 -28.24 37.63 28.94
N GLN A 10 -28.73 36.41 29.20
CA GLN A 10 -28.12 35.20 28.66
C GLN A 10 -28.13 35.15 27.13
N LYS A 11 -29.24 35.54 26.48
CA LYS A 11 -29.31 35.62 25.02
C LYS A 11 -28.34 36.66 24.46
N LEU A 12 -28.21 37.81 25.13
CA LEU A 12 -27.29 38.87 24.72
C LEU A 12 -25.83 38.40 24.83
N PHE A 13 -25.47 37.72 25.92
CA PHE A 13 -24.14 37.14 26.09
C PHE A 13 -23.83 36.10 25.01
N LEU A 14 -24.78 35.21 24.69
CA LEU A 14 -24.58 34.16 23.70
C LEU A 14 -24.40 34.73 22.28
N VAL A 15 -25.16 35.78 21.94
CA VAL A 15 -25.00 36.49 20.66
C VAL A 15 -23.65 37.21 20.59
N VAL A 16 -23.25 37.90 21.65
CA VAL A 16 -21.94 38.58 21.71
C VAL A 16 -20.79 37.57 21.62
N SER A 17 -20.88 36.43 22.32
CA SER A 17 -19.88 35.35 22.23
C SER A 17 -19.78 34.77 20.82
N VAL A 18 -20.89 34.53 20.13
CA VAL A 18 -20.87 34.04 18.73
C VAL A 18 -20.25 35.08 17.80
N ILE A 19 -20.59 36.36 17.96
CA ILE A 19 -19.99 37.44 17.14
C ILE A 19 -18.49 37.55 17.41
N CYS A 20 -18.05 37.44 18.65
CA CYS A 20 -16.62 37.43 18.99
C CYS A 20 -15.89 36.21 18.43
N ILE A 21 -16.50 35.02 18.48
CA ILE A 21 -15.91 33.78 17.91
C ILE A 21 -15.81 33.90 16.39
N VAL A 22 -16.87 34.35 15.71
CA VAL A 22 -16.87 34.54 14.25
C VAL A 22 -15.91 35.66 13.86
N GLY A 23 -15.85 36.75 14.63
CA GLY A 23 -14.91 37.84 14.43
C GLY A 23 -13.46 37.40 14.59
N PHE A 24 -13.17 36.61 15.64
CA PHE A 24 -11.84 36.03 15.87
C PHE A 24 -11.48 35.01 14.79
N TYR A 25 -12.42 34.17 14.34
CA TYR A 25 -12.23 33.28 13.19
C TYR A 25 -11.94 34.08 11.91
N ARG A 26 -12.69 35.15 11.63
CA ARG A 26 -12.47 36.01 10.46
C ARG A 26 -11.11 36.70 10.53
N LEU A 27 -10.74 37.25 11.69
CA LEU A 27 -9.45 37.94 11.89
C LEU A 27 -8.27 36.99 11.76
N THR A 28 -8.35 35.80 12.39
CA THR A 28 -7.32 34.75 12.27
C THR A 28 -7.24 34.18 10.85
N THR A 29 -8.36 33.96 10.16
CA THR A 29 -8.34 33.52 8.76
C THR A 29 -7.74 34.59 7.84
N SER A 30 -8.01 35.87 8.05
CA SER A 30 -7.45 36.96 7.23
C SER A 30 -5.96 37.18 7.48
N THR A 31 -5.47 36.99 8.71
CA THR A 31 -4.02 37.06 9.00
C THR A 31 -3.27 35.81 8.54
N LEU A 32 -3.90 34.61 8.54
CA LEU A 32 -3.35 33.39 7.94
C LEU A 32 -3.32 33.44 6.40
N LEU A 33 -4.35 34.01 5.76
CA LEU A 33 -4.39 34.18 4.29
C LEU A 33 -3.36 35.20 3.78
N SER A 34 -2.92 36.14 4.62
CA SER A 34 -2.03 37.23 4.22
C SER A 34 -0.53 36.96 4.44
N THR A 35 -0.13 35.86 5.08
CA THR A 35 1.29 35.67 5.48
C THR A 35 2.00 34.47 4.86
N HIS A 36 1.33 33.60 4.11
CA HIS A 36 2.01 32.58 3.31
C HIS A 36 1.34 32.41 1.96
N SER A 37 1.68 33.26 0.99
CA SER A 37 1.72 32.80 -0.40
C SER A 37 2.83 31.75 -0.47
N VAL A 38 2.52 30.50 -0.12
CA VAL A 38 3.41 29.38 -0.38
C VAL A 38 3.52 29.32 -1.90
N SER A 39 4.62 29.87 -2.44
CA SER A 39 4.92 29.79 -3.85
C SER A 39 4.81 28.32 -4.22
N LEU A 40 3.89 27.96 -5.11
CA LEU A 40 3.66 26.57 -5.49
C LEU A 40 4.47 26.27 -6.76
N ALA A 41 5.71 26.77 -6.79
CA ALA A 41 6.54 26.75 -7.98
C ALA A 41 6.81 25.31 -8.46
N PRO A 42 6.74 25.06 -9.78
CA PRO A 42 7.20 23.80 -10.36
C PRO A 42 8.70 23.61 -10.12
N CYS A 43 9.15 22.35 -10.17
CA CYS A 43 10.56 21.99 -10.13
C CYS A 43 11.39 22.91 -11.05
N ALA A 44 12.43 23.52 -10.48
CA ALA A 44 13.40 24.34 -11.17
C ALA A 44 14.79 23.79 -10.83
N PRO A 45 15.39 22.94 -11.69
CA PRO A 45 16.68 22.34 -11.39
C PRO A 45 17.73 23.44 -11.24
N ASN A 46 18.46 23.41 -10.12
CA ASN A 46 19.59 24.33 -9.91
C ASN A 46 20.65 24.04 -10.98
N VAL A 47 20.85 25.00 -11.90
CA VAL A 47 21.81 24.93 -13.01
C VAL A 47 23.25 24.64 -12.53
N GLN A 48 23.54 24.91 -11.26
CA GLN A 48 24.85 24.73 -10.61
C GLN A 48 25.19 23.26 -10.25
N VAL A 49 24.23 22.32 -10.21
CA VAL A 49 24.45 20.93 -9.71
C VAL A 49 24.56 19.90 -10.85
N ARG A 50 24.78 20.32 -12.09
CA ARG A 50 24.87 19.38 -13.24
C ARG A 50 26.20 18.63 -13.37
N ASN A 51 27.19 18.88 -12.52
CA ASN A 51 28.56 18.44 -12.84
C ASN A 51 29.06 17.15 -12.19
N ASN A 52 28.47 16.62 -11.10
CA ASN A 52 29.09 15.46 -10.42
C ASN A 52 28.40 14.10 -10.69
N SER A 53 27.07 14.05 -10.79
CA SER A 53 26.35 12.77 -11.00
C SER A 53 26.28 12.33 -12.47
N GLN A 54 26.48 13.24 -13.42
CA GLN A 54 26.61 12.91 -14.84
C GLN A 54 28.04 12.55 -15.26
N GLN A 55 29.05 12.86 -14.43
CA GLN A 55 30.45 12.63 -14.78
C GLN A 55 30.87 11.17 -14.62
N THR A 56 30.25 10.43 -13.69
CA THR A 56 30.54 9.00 -13.43
C THR A 56 29.78 8.01 -14.33
N LEU A 57 28.85 8.47 -15.18
CA LEU A 57 28.06 7.62 -16.08
C LEU A 57 28.52 7.70 -17.55
N LYS A 58 29.69 8.32 -17.80
CA LYS A 58 30.11 8.78 -19.14
C LYS A 58 31.21 7.96 -19.81
N GLU A 59 31.44 6.71 -19.39
CA GLU A 59 32.42 5.85 -20.05
C GLU A 59 31.73 4.86 -20.99
N ASN A 60 31.79 5.17 -22.30
CA ASN A 60 31.55 4.29 -23.45
C ASN A 60 30.13 3.74 -23.73
N ALA A 61 29.05 4.40 -23.32
CA ALA A 61 27.69 4.00 -23.71
C ALA A 61 27.15 4.78 -24.93
N THR A 62 26.45 4.08 -25.84
CA THR A 62 25.74 4.67 -26.99
C THR A 62 24.54 5.55 -26.59
N CYS A 63 24.09 5.46 -25.34
CA CYS A 63 23.05 6.31 -24.77
C CYS A 63 23.26 6.56 -23.27
N THR A 64 22.67 7.65 -22.76
CA THR A 64 22.84 8.10 -21.38
C THR A 64 21.78 7.46 -20.46
N PRO A 65 22.17 6.84 -19.33
CA PRO A 65 21.22 6.30 -18.36
C PRO A 65 20.23 7.35 -17.87
N LYS A 66 18.93 7.02 -17.90
CA LYS A 66 17.87 7.88 -17.38
C LYS A 66 17.78 7.75 -15.86
N VAL A 67 17.72 8.89 -15.19
CA VAL A 67 17.71 8.98 -13.71
C VAL A 67 16.50 9.73 -13.15
N ASN A 68 15.75 10.45 -14.00
CA ASN A 68 14.50 11.11 -13.62
C ASN A 68 13.34 10.21 -14.05
N LEU A 69 12.75 9.49 -13.10
CA LEU A 69 11.79 8.42 -13.30
C LEU A 69 10.50 8.69 -12.54
N MET A 70 9.40 8.78 -13.27
CA MET A 70 8.05 8.75 -12.71
C MET A 70 7.45 7.38 -13.00
N PHE A 71 7.37 6.54 -11.98
CA PHE A 71 6.67 5.27 -12.05
C PHE A 71 5.28 5.41 -11.43
N MET A 72 4.24 5.41 -12.28
CA MET A 72 2.87 5.35 -11.80
C MET A 72 2.56 3.91 -11.36
N LYS A 73 2.66 3.68 -10.06
CA LYS A 73 2.45 2.37 -9.45
C LYS A 73 0.96 2.01 -9.38
N THR A 74 0.53 1.02 -10.15
CA THR A 74 -0.84 0.45 -10.10
C THR A 74 -0.94 -0.71 -9.11
N HIS A 75 -2.13 -0.97 -8.61
CA HIS A 75 -2.38 -2.03 -7.63
C HIS A 75 -2.40 -3.43 -8.26
N LYS A 76 -1.76 -4.40 -7.58
CA LYS A 76 -1.80 -5.85 -7.90
C LYS A 76 -1.21 -6.25 -9.28
N THR A 77 -0.28 -5.45 -9.78
CA THR A 77 0.39 -5.59 -11.09
C THR A 77 1.87 -5.97 -10.99
N ALA A 78 2.29 -6.66 -9.92
CA ALA A 78 3.71 -6.92 -9.58
C ALA A 78 4.54 -5.64 -9.36
N SER A 79 3.87 -4.52 -9.08
CA SER A 79 4.49 -3.19 -8.99
C SER A 79 5.39 -3.00 -7.76
N SER A 80 5.26 -3.80 -6.70
CA SER A 80 6.22 -3.80 -5.57
C SER A 80 7.59 -4.35 -5.95
N THR A 81 7.66 -5.36 -6.81
CA THR A 81 8.93 -5.88 -7.35
C THR A 81 9.66 -4.79 -8.15
N LEU A 82 8.93 -4.12 -9.04
CA LEU A 82 9.48 -3.02 -9.83
C LEU A 82 9.86 -1.82 -8.95
N MET A 83 9.08 -1.52 -7.91
CA MET A 83 9.44 -0.50 -6.93
C MET A 83 10.77 -0.82 -6.24
N ASN A 84 11.00 -2.06 -5.79
CA ASN A 84 12.28 -2.47 -5.20
C ASN A 84 13.47 -2.24 -6.15
N VAL A 85 13.31 -2.58 -7.44
CA VAL A 85 14.30 -2.29 -8.49
C VAL A 85 14.61 -0.78 -8.55
N LEU A 86 13.58 0.07 -8.55
CA LEU A 86 13.74 1.53 -8.61
C LEU A 86 14.38 2.12 -7.34
N LEU A 87 14.03 1.60 -6.16
CA LEU A 87 14.62 2.03 -4.88
C LEU A 87 16.12 1.69 -4.83
N ARG A 88 16.49 0.46 -5.22
CA ARG A 88 17.90 0.05 -5.29
C ARG A 88 18.70 0.90 -6.28
N PHE A 89 18.16 1.14 -7.48
CA PHE A 89 18.80 2.01 -8.47
C PHE A 89 18.98 3.43 -7.91
N GLY A 90 17.93 3.99 -7.30
CA GLY A 90 18.00 5.33 -6.72
C GLY A 90 19.03 5.46 -5.62
N GLU A 91 19.14 4.50 -4.71
CA GLU A 91 20.20 4.50 -3.69
C GLU A 91 21.59 4.36 -4.30
N LYS A 92 21.79 3.41 -5.23
CA LYS A 92 23.07 3.20 -5.93
C LYS A 92 23.59 4.49 -6.58
N HIS A 93 22.68 5.30 -7.11
CA HIS A 93 22.99 6.55 -7.80
C HIS A 93 22.75 7.82 -6.97
N GLN A 94 22.49 7.69 -5.66
CA GLN A 94 22.26 8.80 -4.72
C GLN A 94 21.16 9.78 -5.21
N LEU A 95 20.09 9.22 -5.78
CA LEU A 95 18.98 9.96 -6.36
C LEU A 95 17.97 10.40 -5.29
N ARG A 96 17.31 11.53 -5.53
CA ARG A 96 16.28 12.04 -4.62
C ARG A 96 14.93 11.38 -4.89
N PHE A 97 14.39 10.72 -3.88
CA PHE A 97 13.05 10.15 -3.93
C PHE A 97 11.97 11.15 -3.51
N ALA A 98 10.87 11.19 -4.25
CA ALA A 98 9.61 11.75 -3.78
C ALA A 98 8.88 10.65 -3.00
N LEU A 99 9.01 10.67 -1.68
CA LEU A 99 8.43 9.68 -0.77
C LEU A 99 7.18 10.23 -0.08
N PRO A 100 6.20 9.38 0.29
CA PRO A 100 5.11 9.78 1.16
C PRO A 100 5.61 10.08 2.58
N ASP A 101 4.73 10.67 3.38
CA ASP A 101 4.93 10.82 4.81
C ASP A 101 3.76 10.16 5.57
N SER A 102 4.01 9.65 6.76
CA SER A 102 3.04 8.95 7.64
C SER A 102 2.44 7.62 7.13
N ARG A 103 2.47 7.36 5.82
CA ARG A 103 1.91 6.17 5.13
C ARG A 103 2.90 5.62 4.09
N ASN A 104 2.62 4.42 3.57
CA ASN A 104 3.34 3.83 2.42
C ASN A 104 2.85 4.32 1.04
N ASP A 105 1.79 5.13 1.02
CA ASP A 105 1.16 5.72 -0.17
C ASP A 105 0.88 7.22 0.02
N PHE A 106 0.49 7.91 -1.05
CA PHE A 106 0.15 9.33 -1.04
C PHE A 106 -1.33 9.61 -0.75
N PHE A 107 -1.79 9.21 0.44
CA PHE A 107 -3.17 9.41 0.92
C PHE A 107 -4.26 8.83 0.01
N TYR A 108 -4.00 7.66 -0.57
CA TYR A 108 -4.99 6.94 -1.37
C TYR A 108 -6.25 6.66 -0.52
N PRO A 109 -7.47 6.83 -1.05
CA PRO A 109 -7.86 7.02 -2.46
C PRO A 109 -7.98 8.49 -2.93
N SER A 110 -7.51 9.47 -2.16
CA SER A 110 -7.57 10.87 -2.55
C SER A 110 -6.63 11.15 -3.73
N SER A 111 -7.01 12.07 -4.62
CA SER A 111 -6.13 12.52 -5.71
C SER A 111 -4.79 13.00 -5.17
N PHE A 112 -3.72 12.71 -5.92
CA PHE A 112 -2.37 13.10 -5.56
C PHE A 112 -2.20 14.62 -5.57
N TYR A 113 -1.46 15.14 -4.60
CA TYR A 113 -0.97 16.51 -4.56
C TYR A 113 0.49 16.51 -4.14
N ARG A 114 1.32 17.37 -4.74
CA ARG A 114 2.77 17.40 -4.44
C ARG A 114 3.10 17.74 -2.98
N THR A 115 2.17 18.39 -2.28
CA THR A 115 2.27 18.68 -0.83
C THR A 115 2.22 17.42 0.04
N GLN A 116 1.81 16.28 -0.51
CA GLN A 116 1.84 14.98 0.17
C GLN A 116 3.25 14.35 0.15
N VAL A 117 4.18 14.90 -0.63
CA VAL A 117 5.58 14.47 -0.62
C VAL A 117 6.24 14.92 0.66
N LYS A 118 6.89 13.98 1.35
CA LYS A 118 7.62 14.22 2.59
C LYS A 118 8.61 15.36 2.41
N SER A 119 8.53 16.35 3.31
CA SER A 119 9.41 17.52 3.30
C SER A 119 9.39 18.31 1.98
N TYR A 120 8.25 18.31 1.27
CA TYR A 120 8.09 19.06 0.02
C TYR A 120 8.47 20.54 0.20
N GLN A 121 9.27 21.04 -0.74
CA GLN A 121 9.59 22.46 -0.88
C GLN A 121 9.30 22.92 -2.30
N PRO A 122 8.73 24.11 -2.48
CA PRO A 122 8.56 24.72 -3.80
C PRO A 122 9.84 24.78 -4.62
N GLY A 123 9.74 24.49 -5.92
CA GLY A 123 10.91 24.50 -6.82
C GLY A 123 11.82 23.27 -6.70
N LEU A 124 11.64 22.42 -5.68
CA LEU A 124 12.48 21.23 -5.49
C LEU A 124 12.16 20.15 -6.53
N CYS A 125 13.20 19.69 -7.21
CA CYS A 125 13.12 18.59 -8.16
C CYS A 125 13.41 17.25 -7.49
N TYR A 126 12.71 16.21 -7.94
CA TYR A 126 12.91 14.83 -7.55
C TYR A 126 13.36 13.99 -8.73
N ASN A 127 14.06 12.90 -8.43
CA ASN A 127 14.54 11.96 -9.43
C ASN A 127 13.63 10.75 -9.53
N ILE A 128 13.10 10.21 -8.44
CA ILE A 128 12.26 8.99 -8.48
C ILE A 128 10.98 9.19 -7.70
N LEU A 129 9.85 8.89 -8.32
CA LEU A 129 8.55 8.72 -7.66
C LEU A 129 8.01 7.33 -8.03
N CYS A 130 7.69 6.50 -7.04
CA CYS A 130 7.30 5.10 -7.29
C CYS A 130 6.31 4.51 -6.26
N ASN A 131 5.74 5.32 -5.35
CA ASN A 131 4.74 4.86 -4.38
C ASN A 131 3.30 4.94 -4.96
N HIS A 132 2.37 4.22 -4.32
CA HIS A 132 0.95 4.27 -4.70
C HIS A 132 0.37 5.68 -4.55
N MET A 133 -0.47 6.06 -5.50
CA MET A 133 -1.25 7.30 -5.50
C MET A 133 -2.50 7.14 -6.36
N ARG A 134 -3.41 8.11 -6.29
CA ARG A 134 -4.40 8.34 -7.33
C ARG A 134 -3.89 9.46 -8.23
N PHE A 135 -3.54 9.12 -9.48
CA PHE A 135 -2.75 9.96 -10.36
C PHE A 135 -3.37 11.34 -10.60
N ASN A 136 -2.52 12.37 -10.60
CA ASN A 136 -2.90 13.74 -10.90
C ASN A 136 -1.73 14.38 -11.66
N ALA A 137 -1.75 14.27 -12.99
CA ALA A 137 -0.60 14.65 -13.82
C ALA A 137 -0.13 16.10 -13.59
N PRO A 138 -1.01 17.12 -13.53
CA PRO A 138 -0.59 18.49 -13.24
C PRO A 138 0.17 18.67 -11.92
N GLU A 139 -0.03 17.79 -10.94
CA GLU A 139 0.68 17.84 -9.66
C GLU A 139 1.97 17.02 -9.67
N VAL A 140 1.95 15.87 -10.34
CA VAL A 140 3.12 15.01 -10.52
C VAL A 140 4.18 15.68 -11.40
N GLU A 141 3.79 16.26 -12.54
CA GLU A 141 4.72 16.90 -13.48
C GLU A 141 5.52 18.03 -12.83
N LYS A 142 4.97 18.70 -11.81
CA LYS A 142 5.64 19.77 -11.07
C LYS A 142 6.75 19.28 -10.14
N LEU A 143 6.88 17.98 -9.89
CA LEU A 143 7.94 17.39 -9.08
C LEU A 143 9.20 17.06 -9.90
N PHE A 144 9.08 17.06 -11.23
CA PHE A 144 10.10 16.50 -12.11
C PHE A 144 10.70 17.55 -13.07
N PRO A 145 11.98 17.37 -13.45
CA PRO A 145 12.51 18.05 -14.63
C PRO A 145 11.77 17.59 -15.90
N ALA A 146 11.81 18.42 -16.95
CA ALA A 146 11.09 18.17 -18.20
C ALA A 146 11.53 16.90 -18.97
N ASP A 147 12.70 16.34 -18.65
CA ASP A 147 13.24 15.12 -19.27
C ASP A 147 12.90 13.83 -18.51
N ALA A 148 12.05 13.91 -17.49
CA ALA A 148 11.63 12.74 -16.73
C ALA A 148 10.91 11.71 -17.58
N PHE A 149 11.23 10.43 -17.34
CA PHE A 149 10.64 9.29 -18.02
C PHE A 149 9.45 8.76 -17.21
N PHE A 150 8.26 8.95 -17.75
CA PHE A 150 6.98 8.50 -17.21
C PHE A 150 6.67 7.11 -17.76
N PHE A 151 6.50 6.17 -16.84
CA PHE A 151 6.08 4.82 -17.17
C PHE A 151 5.18 4.24 -16.09
N THR A 152 4.49 3.16 -16.44
CA THR A 152 3.55 2.47 -15.56
C THR A 152 3.52 0.98 -15.92
N ILE A 153 2.74 0.19 -15.19
CA ILE A 153 2.56 -1.23 -15.45
C ILE A 153 1.08 -1.58 -15.36
N LEU A 154 0.61 -2.43 -16.26
CA LEU A 154 -0.76 -2.94 -16.28
C LEU A 154 -0.78 -4.45 -16.14
N ARG A 155 -1.95 -4.98 -15.81
CA ARG A 155 -2.25 -6.41 -15.76
C ARG A 155 -3.59 -6.69 -16.41
N ASP A 156 -3.77 -7.90 -16.92
CA ASP A 156 -5.08 -8.39 -17.34
C ASP A 156 -6.10 -8.16 -16.21
N PRO A 157 -7.23 -7.47 -16.47
CA PRO A 157 -8.14 -7.08 -15.42
C PRO A 157 -8.87 -8.25 -14.75
N ALA A 158 -8.97 -9.43 -15.38
CA ALA A 158 -9.49 -10.60 -14.67
C ALA A 158 -8.53 -11.07 -13.59
N GLU A 159 -7.25 -11.22 -13.94
CA GLU A 159 -6.19 -11.62 -13.00
C GLU A 159 -6.00 -10.59 -11.89
N LEU A 160 -6.06 -9.31 -12.24
CA LEU A 160 -6.04 -8.23 -11.28
C LEU A 160 -7.24 -8.30 -10.35
N PHE A 161 -8.45 -8.52 -10.88
CA PHE A 161 -9.68 -8.54 -10.10
C PHE A 161 -9.72 -9.73 -9.13
N GLU A 162 -9.27 -10.92 -9.55
CA GLU A 162 -9.11 -12.05 -8.62
C GLU A 162 -8.18 -11.68 -7.47
N SER A 163 -7.05 -11.04 -7.77
CA SER A 163 -6.08 -10.65 -6.75
C SER A 163 -6.60 -9.54 -5.83
N SER A 164 -7.26 -8.52 -6.39
CA SER A 164 -7.80 -7.39 -5.63
C SER A 164 -8.98 -7.82 -4.77
N PHE A 165 -9.89 -8.65 -5.31
CA PHE A 165 -11.06 -9.13 -4.58
C PHE A 165 -10.64 -9.91 -3.32
N HIS A 166 -9.72 -10.87 -3.45
CA HIS A 166 -9.26 -11.65 -2.30
C HIS A 166 -8.48 -10.80 -1.29
N TYR A 167 -7.68 -9.85 -1.77
CA TYR A 167 -6.87 -8.99 -0.91
C TYR A 167 -7.70 -7.95 -0.14
N TYR A 168 -8.70 -7.34 -0.80
CA TYR A 168 -9.44 -6.21 -0.24
C TYR A 168 -10.80 -6.57 0.34
N LYS A 169 -11.36 -7.77 0.13
CA LYS A 169 -12.73 -8.10 0.58
C LYS A 169 -13.01 -7.77 2.05
N VAL A 170 -12.06 -8.03 2.94
CA VAL A 170 -12.18 -7.71 4.38
C VAL A 170 -12.31 -6.20 4.66
N TYR A 171 -11.85 -5.35 3.76
CA TYR A 171 -11.93 -3.88 3.84
C TYR A 171 -13.07 -3.29 3.00
N VAL A 172 -13.84 -4.13 2.29
CA VAL A 172 -14.98 -3.71 1.44
C VAL A 172 -16.26 -4.35 1.99
N PRO A 173 -17.02 -3.66 2.87
CA PRO A 173 -18.14 -4.23 3.61
C PRO A 173 -19.21 -4.91 2.75
N GLN A 174 -19.38 -4.45 1.52
CA GLN A 174 -20.35 -5.00 0.58
C GLN A 174 -20.05 -6.43 0.15
N THR A 175 -18.81 -6.89 0.33
CA THR A 175 -18.41 -8.26 0.04
C THR A 175 -18.77 -9.23 1.17
N TRP A 176 -19.01 -8.74 2.39
CA TRP A 176 -19.26 -9.59 3.57
C TRP A 176 -20.61 -10.31 3.50
N ARG A 177 -21.55 -9.78 2.70
CA ARG A 177 -22.86 -10.40 2.44
C ARG A 177 -22.83 -11.43 1.31
N ILE A 178 -21.69 -11.62 0.64
CA ILE A 178 -21.56 -12.60 -0.44
C ILE A 178 -21.44 -13.97 0.20
N ALA A 179 -22.41 -14.83 -0.06
CA ALA A 179 -22.46 -16.18 0.48
C ALA A 179 -21.61 -17.16 -0.36
N GLY A 180 -21.38 -18.35 0.19
CA GLY A 180 -20.69 -19.44 -0.48
C GLY A 180 -19.17 -19.44 -0.30
N GLU A 181 -18.55 -20.56 -0.69
CA GLU A 181 -17.11 -20.74 -0.57
C GLU A 181 -16.33 -19.91 -1.60
N ASN A 182 -16.87 -19.80 -2.82
CA ASN A 182 -16.30 -18.99 -3.91
C ASN A 182 -17.03 -17.65 -4.05
N GLN A 183 -16.75 -16.73 -3.13
CA GLN A 183 -17.35 -15.39 -3.13
C GLN A 183 -17.03 -14.57 -4.39
N LEU A 184 -15.88 -14.81 -5.03
CA LEU A 184 -15.53 -14.13 -6.28
C LEU A 184 -16.47 -14.56 -7.42
N GLU A 185 -16.73 -15.86 -7.54
CA GLU A 185 -17.64 -16.38 -8.55
C GLU A 185 -19.08 -15.94 -8.31
N GLU A 186 -19.54 -15.98 -7.07
CA GLU A 186 -20.86 -15.48 -6.69
C GLU A 186 -21.02 -13.99 -7.02
N PHE A 187 -19.98 -13.17 -6.75
CA PHE A 187 -19.97 -11.77 -7.14
C PHE A 187 -20.09 -11.59 -8.66
N LEU A 188 -19.28 -12.31 -9.43
CA LEU A 188 -19.24 -12.18 -10.89
C LEU A 188 -20.48 -12.78 -11.59
N ASN A 189 -21.23 -13.66 -10.92
CA ASN A 189 -22.51 -14.16 -11.41
C ASN A 189 -23.61 -13.09 -11.39
N ASP A 190 -23.61 -12.21 -10.37
CA ASP A 190 -24.59 -11.15 -10.22
C ASP A 190 -23.97 -9.90 -9.55
N PRO A 191 -23.13 -9.14 -10.27
CA PRO A 191 -22.39 -8.04 -9.66
C PRO A 191 -23.33 -6.89 -9.25
N ASN A 192 -24.46 -6.71 -9.94
CA ASN A 192 -25.45 -5.67 -9.63
C ASN A 192 -26.13 -5.89 -8.27
N ARG A 193 -26.26 -7.15 -7.83
CA ARG A 193 -26.75 -7.48 -6.48
C ARG A 193 -25.78 -7.05 -5.40
N TYR A 194 -24.47 -7.17 -5.65
CA TYR A 194 -23.44 -7.02 -4.62
C TYR A 194 -22.74 -5.66 -4.64
N PHE A 195 -22.69 -4.97 -5.78
CA PHE A 195 -21.94 -3.74 -5.96
C PHE A 195 -22.80 -2.48 -5.86
N ASN A 196 -22.44 -1.60 -4.93
CA ASN A 196 -22.89 -0.22 -4.82
C ASN A 196 -21.67 0.71 -5.00
N PRO A 197 -21.64 1.56 -6.04
CA PRO A 197 -20.51 2.44 -6.30
C PRO A 197 -20.25 3.49 -5.21
N GLN A 198 -21.24 3.81 -4.36
CA GLN A 198 -21.09 4.73 -3.23
C GLN A 198 -20.67 4.03 -1.92
N GLY A 199 -20.50 2.71 -1.93
CA GLY A 199 -20.11 2.01 -0.71
C GLY A 199 -18.65 2.21 -0.34
N ILE A 200 -18.35 2.00 0.94
CA ILE A 200 -17.01 2.15 1.50
C ILE A 200 -16.03 1.26 0.73
N ASN A 201 -14.94 1.85 0.26
CA ASN A 201 -13.88 1.18 -0.50
C ASN A 201 -14.33 0.44 -1.76
N ALA A 202 -15.49 0.79 -2.33
CA ALA A 202 -16.03 0.16 -3.53
C ALA A 202 -15.09 0.28 -4.75
N PHE A 203 -14.18 1.26 -4.75
CA PHE A 203 -13.21 1.46 -5.84
C PHE A 203 -12.26 0.26 -6.06
N TYR A 204 -12.04 -0.60 -5.06
CA TYR A 204 -11.28 -1.84 -5.22
C TYR A 204 -11.99 -2.92 -6.05
N LEU A 205 -13.29 -2.77 -6.30
CA LEU A 205 -14.12 -3.80 -6.92
C LEU A 205 -14.47 -3.55 -8.39
N LYS A 206 -14.09 -2.43 -9.01
CA LYS A 206 -14.38 -2.17 -10.43
C LYS A 206 -13.33 -1.26 -11.02
N ASN A 207 -12.77 -1.62 -12.18
CA ASN A 207 -11.81 -0.84 -12.97
C ASN A 207 -10.70 -0.17 -12.13
N LEU A 208 -10.01 -0.96 -11.29
CA LEU A 208 -9.06 -0.45 -10.31
C LEU A 208 -7.85 0.25 -10.97
N GLN A 209 -7.39 -0.20 -12.14
CA GLN A 209 -6.28 0.46 -12.83
C GLN A 209 -6.70 1.85 -13.33
N PHE A 210 -7.90 1.97 -13.90
CA PHE A 210 -8.52 3.24 -14.26
C PHE A 210 -8.61 4.20 -13.06
N PHE A 211 -9.01 3.66 -11.91
CA PHE A 211 -9.09 4.44 -10.67
C PHE A 211 -7.70 4.94 -10.24
N ASP A 212 -6.67 4.10 -10.33
CA ASP A 212 -5.28 4.46 -10.04
C ASP A 212 -4.81 5.62 -10.94
N PHE A 213 -5.18 5.63 -12.23
CA PHE A 213 -4.90 6.74 -13.14
C PHE A 213 -5.70 8.03 -12.86
N GLY A 214 -6.50 8.06 -11.80
CA GLY A 214 -7.24 9.26 -11.38
C GLY A 214 -8.60 9.42 -12.04
N PHE A 215 -9.04 8.45 -12.84
CA PHE A 215 -10.31 8.50 -13.54
C PHE A 215 -11.47 7.97 -12.70
N GLU A 216 -12.69 8.09 -13.24
CA GLU A 216 -13.87 7.42 -12.71
C GLU A 216 -13.83 5.94 -13.06
N ASN A 217 -13.96 5.08 -12.07
CA ASN A 217 -13.84 3.63 -12.24
C ASN A 217 -15.19 2.92 -12.41
N ASN A 218 -16.29 3.67 -12.37
CA ASN A 218 -17.64 3.16 -12.61
C ASN A 218 -18.09 3.30 -14.07
N LEU A 219 -17.22 3.82 -14.94
CA LEU A 219 -17.51 3.96 -16.36
C LEU A 219 -17.77 2.60 -17.01
N GLU A 220 -18.77 2.58 -17.88
CA GLU A 220 -19.02 1.46 -18.77
C GLU A 220 -17.99 1.46 -19.90
N ALA A 221 -17.71 0.29 -20.46
CA ALA A 221 -16.61 0.12 -21.40
C ALA A 221 -16.73 1.02 -22.64
N ASP A 222 -17.95 1.25 -23.12
CA ASP A 222 -18.28 2.01 -24.32
C ASP A 222 -18.47 3.52 -24.09
N ASP A 223 -18.33 4.00 -22.84
CA ASP A 223 -18.32 5.43 -22.55
C ASP A 223 -17.15 6.12 -23.27
N VAL A 224 -17.42 7.25 -23.94
CA VAL A 224 -16.42 8.02 -24.70
C VAL A 224 -15.22 8.42 -23.83
N ARG A 225 -15.46 8.68 -22.54
CA ARG A 225 -14.41 9.05 -21.58
C ARG A 225 -13.38 7.96 -21.38
N VAL A 226 -13.75 6.69 -21.62
CA VAL A 226 -12.79 5.58 -21.55
C VAL A 226 -11.72 5.74 -22.64
N GLN A 227 -12.13 6.02 -23.88
CA GLN A 227 -11.20 6.21 -24.98
C GLN A 227 -10.36 7.49 -24.79
N GLU A 228 -10.97 8.60 -24.37
CA GLU A 228 -10.27 9.85 -24.07
C GLU A 228 -9.18 9.65 -23.00
N SER A 229 -9.49 8.85 -21.98
CA SER A 229 -8.55 8.53 -20.90
C SER A 229 -7.39 7.63 -21.38
N ILE A 230 -7.64 6.69 -22.29
CA ILE A 230 -6.58 5.86 -22.90
C ILE A 230 -5.61 6.75 -23.68
N GLU A 231 -6.13 7.66 -24.52
CA GLU A 231 -5.31 8.63 -25.26
C GLU A 231 -4.56 9.59 -24.32
N TYR A 232 -5.18 9.97 -23.20
CA TYR A 232 -4.55 10.79 -22.17
C TYR A 232 -3.33 10.11 -21.56
N ILE A 233 -3.41 8.80 -21.29
CA ILE A 233 -2.29 7.98 -20.80
C ILE A 233 -1.23 7.86 -21.90
N GLU A 234 -1.62 7.51 -23.13
CA GLU A 234 -0.70 7.30 -24.25
C GLU A 234 0.17 8.54 -24.55
N LYS A 235 -0.42 9.74 -24.45
CA LYS A 235 0.30 11.01 -24.65
C LYS A 235 1.31 11.34 -23.54
N ARG A 236 1.17 10.76 -22.35
CA ARG A 236 1.96 11.12 -21.15
C ARG A 236 3.01 10.09 -20.77
N PHE A 237 2.67 8.81 -20.88
CA PHE A 237 3.55 7.73 -20.49
C PHE A 237 4.38 7.30 -21.69
N GLN A 238 5.70 7.47 -21.61
CA GLN A 238 6.62 7.03 -22.66
C GLN A 238 6.60 5.51 -22.81
N MET A 239 6.22 4.79 -21.74
CA MET A 239 6.11 3.34 -21.75
C MET A 239 5.05 2.83 -20.78
N VAL A 240 4.28 1.83 -21.22
CA VAL A 240 3.36 1.06 -20.39
C VAL A 240 3.78 -0.40 -20.43
N LEU A 241 4.16 -0.93 -19.28
CA LEU A 241 4.60 -2.31 -19.10
C LEU A 241 3.40 -3.24 -18.94
N ILE A 242 3.56 -4.52 -19.28
CA ILE A 242 2.54 -5.55 -19.12
C ILE A 242 3.06 -6.61 -18.14
N SER A 243 2.46 -6.71 -16.97
CA SER A 243 2.87 -7.65 -15.92
C SER A 243 2.67 -9.11 -16.32
N ASP A 244 1.74 -9.41 -17.22
CA ASP A 244 1.57 -10.72 -17.84
C ASP A 244 2.80 -11.14 -18.68
N HIS A 245 3.62 -10.17 -19.10
CA HIS A 245 4.88 -10.32 -19.83
C HIS A 245 5.99 -9.54 -19.10
N PHE A 246 6.12 -9.79 -17.80
CA PHE A 246 6.93 -8.97 -16.89
C PHE A 246 8.41 -8.93 -17.31
N GLU A 247 8.99 -10.06 -17.70
CA GLU A 247 10.42 -10.15 -18.03
C GLU A 247 10.72 -9.43 -19.35
N GLU A 248 9.90 -9.64 -20.38
CA GLU A 248 9.98 -8.90 -21.65
C GLU A 248 9.78 -7.39 -21.42
N SER A 249 8.83 -7.02 -20.54
CA SER A 249 8.60 -5.64 -20.14
C SER A 249 9.84 -5.02 -19.48
N LEU A 250 10.53 -5.76 -18.61
CA LEU A 250 11.78 -5.29 -18.00
C LEU A 250 12.91 -5.15 -19.02
N ILE A 251 13.03 -6.06 -20.00
CA ILE A 251 14.02 -5.93 -21.07
C ILE A 251 13.78 -4.68 -21.90
N LEU A 252 12.53 -4.41 -22.28
CA LEU A 252 12.20 -3.17 -22.99
C LEU A 252 12.44 -1.92 -22.12
N LEU A 253 12.14 -1.99 -20.82
CA LEU A 253 12.42 -0.89 -19.89
C LEU A 253 13.93 -0.64 -19.76
N LYS A 254 14.74 -1.70 -19.70
CA LYS A 254 16.20 -1.64 -19.69
C LYS A 254 16.75 -0.81 -20.84
N ASP A 255 16.28 -1.13 -22.05
CA ASP A 255 16.70 -0.49 -23.28
C ASP A 255 16.24 0.98 -23.31
N ALA A 256 14.98 1.25 -22.96
CA ALA A 256 14.40 2.59 -22.92
C ALA A 256 15.05 3.52 -21.89
N LEU A 257 15.54 2.98 -20.78
CA LEU A 257 16.22 3.72 -19.71
C LEU A 257 17.74 3.77 -19.88
N CYS A 258 18.30 3.04 -20.84
CA CYS A 258 19.76 2.88 -20.99
C CYS A 258 20.43 2.32 -19.73
N TRP A 259 19.78 1.33 -19.12
CA TRP A 259 20.25 0.66 -17.91
C TRP A 259 21.04 -0.62 -18.23
N GLN A 260 21.84 -1.06 -17.26
CA GLN A 260 22.50 -2.36 -17.33
C GLN A 260 21.57 -3.47 -16.85
N MET A 261 21.86 -4.72 -17.21
CA MET A 261 21.07 -5.87 -16.74
C MET A 261 21.04 -5.95 -15.21
N ASP A 262 22.18 -5.68 -14.58
CA ASP A 262 22.39 -5.71 -13.13
C ASP A 262 21.48 -4.73 -12.37
N ASP A 263 21.07 -3.64 -13.03
CA ASP A 263 20.17 -2.64 -12.45
C ASP A 263 18.72 -3.12 -12.38
N LEU A 264 18.36 -4.20 -13.09
CA LEU A 264 16.99 -4.73 -13.19
C LEU A 264 16.79 -6.10 -12.55
N LEU A 265 17.85 -6.76 -12.07
CA LEU A 265 17.72 -8.05 -11.41
C LEU A 265 16.74 -7.95 -10.24
N PHE A 266 15.87 -8.93 -10.07
CA PHE A 266 14.75 -8.83 -9.13
C PHE A 266 14.44 -10.17 -8.50
N PHE A 267 13.87 -10.12 -7.29
CA PHE A 267 13.15 -11.24 -6.70
C PHE A 267 11.66 -10.93 -6.69
N LYS A 268 10.83 -11.97 -6.79
CA LYS A 268 9.37 -11.81 -6.84
C LYS A 268 8.83 -11.47 -5.45
N LEU A 269 8.68 -10.17 -5.17
CA LEU A 269 8.13 -9.69 -3.91
C LEU A 269 6.59 -9.68 -3.92
N ASN A 270 5.99 -9.84 -2.75
CA ASN A 270 4.54 -9.86 -2.54
C ASN A 270 3.80 -10.95 -3.36
N ALA A 271 4.48 -12.07 -3.64
CA ALA A 271 3.87 -13.24 -4.22
C ALA A 271 2.89 -13.87 -3.22
N ARG A 272 1.73 -14.31 -3.70
CA ARG A 272 0.77 -15.08 -2.90
C ARG A 272 1.14 -16.56 -2.95
N ASN A 273 0.86 -17.28 -1.86
CA ASN A 273 0.91 -18.73 -1.88
C ASN A 273 -0.04 -19.27 -2.97
N ILE A 274 0.43 -20.20 -3.80
CA ILE A 274 -0.33 -20.75 -4.94
C ILE A 274 -1.67 -21.36 -4.50
N THR A 275 -1.73 -21.92 -3.29
CA THR A 275 -2.94 -22.49 -2.69
C THR A 275 -4.01 -21.45 -2.37
N SER A 276 -3.62 -20.18 -2.28
CA SER A 276 -4.53 -19.04 -2.04
C SER A 276 -5.00 -18.34 -3.31
N VAL A 277 -4.50 -18.76 -4.48
CA VAL A 277 -4.89 -18.20 -5.78
C VAL A 277 -6.07 -18.99 -6.32
N SER A 278 -7.20 -18.30 -6.52
CA SER A 278 -8.39 -18.95 -7.05
C SER A 278 -8.24 -19.19 -8.56
N SER A 279 -8.26 -20.45 -8.98
CA SER A 279 -8.31 -20.79 -10.40
C SER A 279 -9.64 -20.30 -11.00
N MET A 280 -9.58 -19.40 -11.97
CA MET A 280 -10.75 -18.93 -12.69
C MET A 280 -10.98 -19.74 -13.96
N SER A 281 -12.18 -20.28 -14.11
CA SER A 281 -12.61 -20.87 -15.38
C SER A 281 -12.58 -19.83 -16.51
N PRO A 282 -12.43 -20.25 -17.78
CA PRO A 282 -12.46 -19.32 -18.91
C PRO A 282 -13.71 -18.43 -18.95
N LYS A 283 -14.88 -18.99 -18.57
CA LYS A 283 -16.14 -18.25 -18.47
C LYS A 283 -16.08 -17.18 -17.38
N LEU A 284 -15.53 -17.51 -16.22
CA LEU A 284 -15.42 -16.57 -15.11
C LEU A 284 -14.43 -15.44 -15.43
N ARG A 285 -13.32 -15.77 -16.10
CA ARG A 285 -12.36 -14.79 -16.62
C ARG A 285 -13.01 -13.79 -17.59
N THR A 286 -13.85 -14.27 -18.51
CA THR A 286 -14.59 -13.39 -19.42
C THR A 286 -15.51 -12.43 -18.66
N ARG A 287 -16.28 -12.93 -17.69
CA ARG A 287 -17.14 -12.09 -16.83
C ARG A 287 -16.35 -11.05 -16.04
N ALA A 288 -15.18 -11.43 -15.52
CA ALA A 288 -14.32 -10.49 -14.81
C ALA A 288 -13.80 -9.36 -15.72
N ARG A 289 -13.47 -9.67 -16.99
CA ARG A 289 -13.09 -8.65 -17.99
C ARG A 289 -14.28 -7.78 -18.41
N GLU A 290 -15.47 -8.35 -18.56
CA GLU A 290 -16.70 -7.61 -18.85
C GLU A 290 -17.06 -6.64 -17.71
N TRP A 291 -17.00 -7.12 -16.46
CA TRP A 291 -17.23 -6.31 -15.27
C TRP A 291 -16.23 -5.15 -15.15
N ASN A 292 -14.96 -5.41 -15.48
CA ASN A 292 -13.89 -4.42 -15.51
C ASN A 292 -13.64 -3.90 -16.93
N GLY A 293 -14.72 -3.54 -17.63
CA GLY A 293 -14.69 -3.24 -19.07
C GLY A 293 -13.81 -2.05 -19.47
N ALA A 294 -13.68 -1.01 -18.62
CA ALA A 294 -12.79 0.12 -18.91
C ALA A 294 -11.32 -0.30 -18.79
N ASP A 295 -10.97 -1.05 -17.74
CA ASP A 295 -9.63 -1.63 -17.61
C ASP A 295 -9.33 -2.63 -18.73
N TRP A 296 -10.34 -3.36 -19.23
CA TRP A 296 -10.15 -4.29 -20.35
C TRP A 296 -9.81 -3.58 -21.65
N ARG A 297 -10.48 -2.45 -21.95
CA ARG A 297 -10.10 -1.62 -23.09
C ARG A 297 -8.71 -1.04 -22.95
N LEU A 298 -8.40 -0.51 -21.75
CA LEU A 298 -7.08 0.01 -21.42
C LEU A 298 -5.98 -1.04 -21.63
N TYR A 299 -6.15 -2.23 -21.05
CA TYR A 299 -5.20 -3.33 -21.17
C TYR A 299 -5.02 -3.76 -22.62
N ARG A 300 -6.11 -3.93 -23.39
CA ARG A 300 -6.01 -4.33 -24.80
C ARG A 300 -5.22 -3.34 -25.65
N HIS A 301 -5.46 -2.04 -25.46
CA HIS A 301 -4.72 -0.99 -26.15
C HIS A 301 -3.22 -1.12 -25.89
N PHE A 302 -2.83 -1.09 -24.61
CA PHE A 302 -1.42 -1.09 -24.25
C PHE A 302 -0.73 -2.44 -24.48
N ASN A 303 -1.44 -3.56 -24.37
CA ASN A 303 -0.90 -4.87 -24.77
C ASN A 303 -0.57 -4.91 -26.28
N SER A 304 -1.42 -4.30 -27.12
CA SER A 304 -1.10 -4.15 -28.55
C SER A 304 0.14 -3.29 -28.77
N THR A 305 0.26 -2.16 -28.07
CA THR A 305 1.46 -1.30 -28.18
C THR A 305 2.72 -1.98 -27.64
N PHE A 306 2.58 -2.82 -26.62
CA PHE A 306 3.66 -3.61 -26.04
C PHE A 306 4.21 -4.60 -27.07
N TRP A 307 3.34 -5.38 -27.73
CA TRP A 307 3.78 -6.34 -28.74
C TRP A 307 4.43 -5.67 -29.96
N ALA A 308 3.93 -4.50 -30.37
CA ALA A 308 4.60 -3.71 -31.41
C ALA A 308 6.03 -3.28 -30.99
N ARG A 309 6.25 -2.98 -29.70
CA ARG A 309 7.60 -2.68 -29.18
C ARG A 309 8.49 -3.92 -29.11
N VAL A 310 7.95 -5.08 -28.74
CA VAL A 310 8.70 -6.36 -28.78
C VAL A 310 9.13 -6.68 -30.21
N GLU A 311 8.24 -6.52 -31.18
CA GLU A 311 8.55 -6.73 -32.60
C GLU A 311 9.66 -5.77 -33.07
N ASN A 312 9.56 -4.48 -32.75
CA ASN A 312 10.59 -3.49 -33.11
C ASN A 312 11.93 -3.72 -32.39
N TYR A 313 11.91 -4.26 -31.16
CA TYR A 313 13.11 -4.66 -30.44
C TYR A 313 13.81 -5.88 -31.09
N GLY A 314 13.01 -6.74 -31.74
CA GLY A 314 13.42 -7.96 -32.40
C GLY A 314 13.16 -9.19 -31.52
N TRP A 315 12.36 -10.13 -32.03
CA TRP A 315 11.93 -11.34 -31.31
C TRP A 315 13.10 -12.20 -30.81
N SER A 316 14.09 -12.48 -31.67
CA SER A 316 15.26 -13.28 -31.29
C SER A 316 16.11 -12.59 -30.23
N ARG A 317 16.30 -11.27 -30.35
CA ARG A 317 17.00 -10.45 -29.35
C ARG A 317 16.24 -10.44 -28.02
N MET A 318 14.91 -10.32 -28.07
CA MET A 318 14.06 -10.38 -26.87
C MET A 318 14.24 -11.70 -26.13
N GLU A 319 14.14 -12.83 -26.84
CA GLU A 319 14.28 -14.15 -26.24
C GLU A 319 15.67 -14.34 -25.59
N GLU A 320 16.74 -13.91 -26.27
CA GLU A 320 18.10 -13.95 -25.74
C GLU A 320 18.24 -13.13 -24.45
N GLN A 321 17.73 -11.89 -24.46
CA GLN A 321 17.84 -10.99 -23.31
C GLN A 321 17.00 -11.46 -22.12
N VAL A 322 15.81 -12.02 -22.35
CA VAL A 322 14.98 -12.65 -21.31
C VAL A 322 15.69 -13.88 -20.72
N ARG A 323 16.33 -14.71 -21.57
CA ARG A 323 17.11 -15.86 -21.10
C ARG A 323 18.27 -15.43 -20.21
N GLU A 324 18.98 -14.37 -20.60
CA GLU A 324 20.06 -13.81 -19.78
C GLU A 324 19.54 -13.21 -18.46
N LEU A 325 18.43 -12.47 -18.48
CA LEU A 325 17.80 -11.94 -17.27
C LEU A 325 17.42 -13.07 -16.30
N ARG A 326 16.81 -14.15 -16.79
CA ARG A 326 16.48 -15.34 -15.99
C ARG A 326 17.73 -15.99 -15.39
N ARG A 327 18.79 -16.14 -16.19
CA ARG A 327 20.07 -16.70 -15.74
C ARG A 327 20.68 -15.87 -14.61
N ARG A 328 20.73 -14.54 -14.76
CA ARG A 328 21.28 -13.62 -13.76
C ARG A 328 20.42 -13.56 -12.49
N ASN A 329 19.10 -13.62 -12.61
CA ASN A 329 18.21 -13.72 -11.46
C ASN A 329 18.45 -15.03 -10.70
N ALA A 330 18.53 -16.18 -11.38
CA ALA A 330 18.80 -17.46 -10.74
C ALA A 330 20.16 -17.49 -10.02
N GLU A 331 21.18 -16.83 -10.60
CA GLU A 331 22.49 -16.64 -9.97
C GLU A 331 22.35 -15.85 -8.66
N MET A 332 21.63 -14.72 -8.67
CA MET A 332 21.37 -13.93 -7.47
C MET A 332 20.50 -14.67 -6.45
N GLU A 333 19.51 -15.45 -6.88
CA GLU A 333 18.68 -16.28 -5.99
C GLU A 333 19.55 -17.30 -5.25
N ALA A 334 20.44 -17.99 -5.97
CA ALA A 334 21.38 -18.94 -5.37
C ALA A 334 22.34 -18.29 -4.37
N ILE A 335 22.77 -17.05 -4.62
CA ILE A 335 23.64 -16.27 -3.73
C ILE A 335 22.88 -15.79 -2.48
N CYS A 336 21.67 -15.27 -2.65
CA CYS A 336 20.99 -14.49 -1.62
C CYS A 336 19.97 -15.26 -0.77
N ILE A 337 19.32 -16.29 -1.32
CA ILE A 337 18.12 -16.89 -0.73
C ILE A 337 18.49 -18.19 -0.02
N ASP A 338 18.17 -18.26 1.26
CA ASP A 338 18.26 -19.50 2.02
C ASP A 338 17.16 -20.49 1.61
N GLY A 339 17.50 -21.77 1.47
CA GLY A 339 16.57 -22.82 1.03
C GLY A 339 16.12 -22.71 -0.44
N GLY A 340 16.60 -21.72 -1.21
CA GLY A 340 16.38 -21.61 -2.66
C GLY A 340 14.98 -21.20 -3.10
N GLY A 341 14.13 -20.68 -2.20
CA GLY A 341 12.77 -20.31 -2.56
C GLY A 341 12.06 -19.40 -1.55
N ALA A 342 10.87 -18.94 -1.95
CA ALA A 342 9.99 -18.17 -1.07
C ALA A 342 9.35 -19.09 -0.02
N VAL A 343 9.17 -18.58 1.18
CA VAL A 343 8.59 -19.30 2.33
C VAL A 343 7.37 -18.56 2.87
N ASP A 344 6.52 -19.26 3.62
CA ASP A 344 5.41 -18.62 4.33
C ASP A 344 5.93 -17.67 5.41
N ALA A 345 5.13 -16.64 5.73
CA ALA A 345 5.56 -15.58 6.64
C ALA A 345 5.89 -16.05 8.06
N ALA A 346 5.35 -17.19 8.48
CA ALA A 346 5.65 -17.83 9.75
C ALA A 346 7.08 -18.38 9.81
N ASP A 347 7.63 -18.80 8.67
CA ASP A 347 8.96 -19.43 8.54
C ASP A 347 10.08 -18.42 8.26
N ILE A 348 9.74 -17.13 8.19
CA ILE A 348 10.72 -16.05 8.02
C ILE A 348 11.37 -15.74 9.37
N THR A 349 12.69 -15.86 9.43
CA THR A 349 13.47 -15.70 10.67
C THR A 349 13.82 -14.25 10.98
N ASP A 350 14.14 -13.44 9.98
CA ASP A 350 14.39 -12.00 10.13
C ASP A 350 13.06 -11.22 10.12
N GLY A 351 12.71 -10.60 11.24
CA GLY A 351 11.49 -9.78 11.37
C GLY A 351 11.44 -8.60 10.39
N HIS A 352 12.59 -8.06 9.96
CA HIS A 352 12.66 -6.98 8.97
C HIS A 352 12.38 -7.48 7.54
N MET A 353 12.44 -8.79 7.31
CA MET A 353 12.09 -9.41 6.02
C MET A 353 10.66 -9.92 5.96
N LYS A 354 9.87 -9.77 7.03
CA LYS A 354 8.48 -10.23 7.05
C LYS A 354 7.57 -9.31 6.22
N PRO A 355 6.97 -9.81 5.13
CA PRO A 355 6.03 -9.03 4.36
C PRO A 355 4.75 -8.82 5.17
N TRP A 356 4.08 -7.69 4.93
CA TRP A 356 2.78 -7.42 5.51
C TRP A 356 1.76 -8.49 5.11
N GLN A 357 0.98 -8.95 6.07
CA GLN A 357 -0.02 -9.99 5.86
C GLN A 357 -1.43 -9.39 5.81
N PRO A 358 -2.21 -9.65 4.74
CA PRO A 358 -3.62 -9.29 4.72
C PRO A 358 -4.40 -10.14 5.72
N ILE A 359 -5.49 -9.58 6.24
CA ILE A 359 -6.43 -10.34 7.06
C ILE A 359 -7.10 -11.41 6.18
N GLY A 360 -7.02 -12.67 6.59
CA GLY A 360 -7.69 -13.80 5.92
C GLY A 360 -6.71 -14.85 5.40
N LYS A 361 -7.11 -15.57 4.36
CA LYS A 361 -6.40 -16.76 3.84
C LYS A 361 -5.31 -16.46 2.80
N ALA A 362 -5.15 -15.20 2.37
CA ALA A 362 -4.19 -14.83 1.33
C ALA A 362 -2.80 -14.60 1.92
N SER A 363 -2.07 -15.67 2.24
CA SER A 363 -0.68 -15.58 2.73
C SER A 363 0.23 -14.95 1.67
N ILE A 364 0.97 -13.91 2.07
CA ILE A 364 2.03 -13.30 1.27
C ILE A 364 3.35 -13.95 1.63
N LEU A 365 3.99 -14.55 0.64
CA LEU A 365 5.29 -15.21 0.79
C LEU A 365 6.41 -14.18 0.91
N GLY A 366 7.47 -14.55 1.64
CA GLY A 366 8.72 -13.81 1.71
C GLY A 366 9.90 -14.74 1.57
N TYR A 367 11.08 -14.28 1.97
CA TYR A 367 12.33 -15.02 1.78
C TYR A 367 13.21 -14.94 3.03
N ASN A 368 14.00 -15.98 3.24
CA ASN A 368 15.08 -15.98 4.23
C ASN A 368 16.39 -15.59 3.54
N LEU A 369 17.15 -14.69 4.16
CA LEU A 369 18.50 -14.32 3.70
C LEU A 369 19.49 -15.43 4.05
N ARG A 370 20.30 -15.84 3.07
CA ARG A 370 21.38 -16.81 3.27
C ARG A 370 22.40 -16.28 4.29
N SER A 371 22.93 -17.14 5.16
CA SER A 371 23.86 -16.72 6.22
C SER A 371 25.32 -16.60 5.78
N ASP A 372 25.72 -17.33 4.73
CA ASP A 372 27.08 -17.45 4.21
C ASP A 372 27.26 -16.66 2.89
N ILE A 373 26.81 -15.40 2.88
CA ILE A 373 26.92 -14.52 1.71
C ILE A 373 28.30 -13.88 1.69
N GLU A 374 28.97 -13.91 0.52
CA GLU A 374 30.23 -13.18 0.34
C GLU A 374 30.02 -11.68 0.56
N GLN A 375 31.01 -11.02 1.17
CA GLN A 375 30.91 -9.62 1.62
C GLN A 375 30.41 -8.65 0.53
N GLN A 376 30.79 -8.88 -0.72
CA GLN A 376 30.39 -8.04 -1.87
C GLN A 376 28.89 -8.09 -2.19
N TYR A 377 28.18 -9.17 -1.80
CA TYR A 377 26.76 -9.36 -2.10
C TYR A 377 25.83 -9.05 -0.92
N VAL A 378 26.35 -8.92 0.30
CA VAL A 378 25.55 -8.79 1.54
C VAL A 378 24.52 -7.66 1.44
N GLU A 379 24.93 -6.47 1.00
CA GLU A 379 24.05 -5.31 0.92
C GLU A 379 22.97 -5.47 -0.16
N VAL A 380 23.38 -5.89 -1.36
CA VAL A 380 22.44 -6.05 -2.48
C VAL A 380 21.44 -7.17 -2.22
N CYS A 381 21.87 -8.30 -1.65
CA CYS A 381 20.98 -9.40 -1.26
C CYS A 381 19.96 -8.94 -0.24
N ARG A 382 20.39 -8.24 0.82
CA ARG A 382 19.47 -7.69 1.83
C ARG A 382 18.43 -6.78 1.16
N LYS A 383 18.87 -5.80 0.36
CA LYS A 383 17.97 -4.86 -0.33
C LYS A 383 17.01 -5.55 -1.29
N MET A 384 17.45 -6.59 -2.02
CA MET A 384 16.58 -7.33 -2.95
C MET A 384 15.46 -8.11 -2.24
N LEU A 385 15.71 -8.55 -1.00
CA LEU A 385 14.76 -9.34 -0.20
C LEU A 385 13.87 -8.46 0.69
N THR A 386 14.29 -7.24 1.01
CA THR A 386 13.52 -6.32 1.88
C THR A 386 12.15 -5.98 1.26
N PRO A 387 11.03 -6.29 1.96
CA PRO A 387 9.70 -5.92 1.49
C PRO A 387 9.47 -4.40 1.51
N GLU A 388 8.51 -3.95 0.71
CA GLU A 388 8.26 -2.53 0.44
C GLU A 388 8.14 -1.64 1.69
N ILE A 389 7.39 -2.08 2.71
CA ILE A 389 7.16 -1.29 3.93
C ILE A 389 8.47 -1.09 4.69
N GLN A 390 9.25 -2.15 4.86
CA GLN A 390 10.53 -2.09 5.55
C GLN A 390 11.55 -1.27 4.76
N TYR A 391 11.59 -1.41 3.43
CA TYR A 391 12.47 -0.60 2.58
C TYR A 391 12.14 0.90 2.70
N LEU A 392 10.86 1.26 2.67
CA LEU A 392 10.45 2.66 2.87
C LEU A 392 10.86 3.19 4.24
N THR A 393 10.81 2.35 5.28
CA THR A 393 11.30 2.70 6.62
C THR A 393 12.80 2.97 6.61
N ASP A 394 13.59 2.14 5.91
CA ASP A 394 15.04 2.31 5.77
C ASP A 394 15.39 3.62 5.03
N LEU A 395 14.55 4.03 4.07
CA LEU A 395 14.64 5.33 3.39
C LEU A 395 14.11 6.51 4.24
N GLY A 396 13.73 6.25 5.49
CA GLY A 396 13.29 7.24 6.46
C GLY A 396 11.83 7.68 6.32
N VAL A 397 10.98 6.93 5.62
CA VAL A 397 9.53 7.19 5.64
C VAL A 397 8.97 6.87 7.01
N ASN A 398 8.23 7.82 7.60
CA ASN A 398 7.49 7.53 8.82
C ASN A 398 6.22 6.77 8.44
N LEU A 399 6.02 5.55 8.94
CA LEU A 399 4.90 4.69 8.57
C LEU A 399 3.87 4.52 9.69
N TRP A 400 3.82 5.43 10.67
CA TRP A 400 2.99 5.29 11.87
C TRP A 400 1.49 5.02 11.61
N VAL A 401 0.92 5.46 10.47
CA VAL A 401 -0.46 5.11 10.09
C VAL A 401 -0.55 3.69 9.56
N THR A 402 0.39 3.30 8.70
CA THR A 402 0.46 1.95 8.10
C THR A 402 0.85 0.88 9.14
N SER A 403 1.59 1.25 10.18
CA SER A 403 2.09 0.34 11.22
C SER A 403 1.19 0.22 12.46
N GLN A 404 0.04 0.91 12.51
CA GLN A 404 -0.89 0.74 13.64
C GLN A 404 -1.46 -0.69 13.65
N PRO A 405 -1.41 -1.39 14.81
CA PRO A 405 -2.01 -2.72 14.93
C PRO A 405 -3.52 -2.64 14.69
N VAL A 406 -4.05 -3.60 13.93
CA VAL A 406 -5.45 -3.68 13.50
C VAL A 406 -6.40 -4.11 14.65
N GLU A 407 -6.03 -3.85 15.91
CA GLU A 407 -6.88 -4.13 17.08
C GLU A 407 -8.14 -3.24 17.13
N ALA A 408 -8.18 -2.14 16.36
CA ALA A 408 -9.38 -1.31 16.24
C ALA A 408 -10.51 -1.94 15.40
N ALA A 409 -10.24 -3.01 14.63
CA ALA A 409 -11.24 -3.64 13.76
C ALA A 409 -12.14 -4.67 14.47
N GLU A 410 -11.76 -5.14 15.67
CA GLU A 410 -12.57 -6.13 16.42
C GLU A 410 -13.82 -5.52 17.10
N ILE A 411 -13.95 -4.20 17.15
CA ILE A 411 -15.07 -3.52 17.82
C ILE A 411 -16.35 -3.45 16.96
N LEU A 412 -16.30 -3.84 15.68
CA LEU A 412 -17.45 -3.74 14.76
C LEU A 412 -18.04 -5.08 14.29
N THR A 413 -17.80 -6.17 15.03
CA THR A 413 -18.62 -7.39 14.86
C THR A 413 -19.83 -7.34 15.81
N PRO A 414 -21.09 -7.35 15.32
CA PRO A 414 -22.23 -7.54 16.20
C PRO A 414 -22.22 -9.00 16.66
N GLN A 415 -21.73 -9.25 17.87
CA GLN A 415 -21.99 -10.52 18.54
C GLN A 415 -23.51 -10.63 18.76
N SER A 416 -24.09 -11.61 18.09
CA SER A 416 -25.43 -12.12 18.30
C SER A 416 -25.64 -12.53 19.75
N ARG A 417 -26.39 -11.72 20.53
CA ARG A 417 -27.12 -12.22 21.69
C ARG A 417 -28.49 -11.56 21.78
N SER A 418 -29.49 -12.36 21.44
CA SER A 418 -30.87 -12.26 21.91
C SER A 418 -30.89 -12.09 23.43
N LEU A 419 -31.37 -10.95 23.92
CA LEU A 419 -31.77 -10.78 25.31
C LEU A 419 -33.03 -9.90 25.37
N VAL A 420 -34.07 -10.53 25.91
CA VAL A 420 -35.43 -10.04 26.10
C VAL A 420 -35.41 -8.81 27.01
N TRP A 421 -36.12 -7.76 26.61
CA TRP A 421 -36.30 -6.55 27.41
C TRP A 421 -37.26 -6.81 28.59
N GLY A 422 -36.70 -6.99 29.79
CA GLY A 422 -37.41 -6.84 31.05
C GLY A 422 -37.28 -5.40 31.54
N VAL A 423 -38.37 -4.65 31.49
CA VAL A 423 -38.48 -3.27 32.01
C VAL A 423 -38.56 -3.30 33.53
N GLN A 424 -37.66 -2.60 34.22
CA GLN A 424 -37.93 -2.08 35.56
C GLN A 424 -37.22 -0.74 35.79
N THR A 425 -38.01 0.24 36.22
CA THR A 425 -37.70 1.65 36.43
C THR A 425 -37.06 1.91 37.81
N PRO A 426 -36.41 3.08 38.01
CA PRO A 426 -35.49 3.32 39.12
C PRO A 426 -36.13 3.98 40.36
N GLN A 427 -35.65 3.59 41.55
CA GLN A 427 -35.65 4.37 42.79
C GLN A 427 -34.17 4.48 43.20
N GLY A 428 -33.54 5.61 43.52
CA GLY A 428 -34.01 6.84 44.15
C GLY A 428 -33.40 6.89 45.56
N CYS A 429 -32.40 7.76 45.78
CA CYS A 429 -32.00 8.44 47.04
C CYS A 429 -30.59 9.06 46.86
N CYS A 430 -30.46 10.40 46.90
CA CYS A 430 -30.15 11.23 48.08
C CYS A 430 -28.69 11.03 48.57
N SER A 431 -27.85 12.00 48.93
CA SER A 431 -27.78 13.48 48.97
C SER A 431 -26.60 13.77 49.93
N GLY A 432 -25.67 14.69 49.65
CA GLY A 432 -24.63 15.04 50.65
C GLY A 432 -23.44 15.86 50.12
N PRO A 433 -23.14 17.07 50.65
CA PRO A 433 -22.31 18.06 49.95
C PRO A 433 -20.99 18.48 50.63
N LEU A 434 -20.16 19.21 49.86
CA LEU A 434 -19.38 20.42 50.21
C LEU A 434 -17.95 20.38 50.83
N SER A 435 -17.20 21.39 50.36
CA SER A 435 -15.98 22.07 50.86
C SER A 435 -14.63 21.50 50.39
N SER A 436 -13.72 22.21 49.69
CA SER A 436 -13.25 23.61 49.60
C SER A 436 -12.04 23.95 50.48
N LYS A 437 -11.11 24.74 49.89
CA LYS A 437 -9.86 25.38 50.41
C LYS A 437 -8.57 24.56 50.18
N ASN A 438 -7.40 25.09 49.80
CA ASN A 438 -6.82 26.43 49.54
C ASN A 438 -5.56 26.18 48.66
N ALA A 439 -5.28 26.91 47.57
CA ALA A 439 -4.54 28.19 47.46
C ALA A 439 -3.06 28.14 47.93
N PHE A 440 -2.12 28.36 46.98
CA PHE A 440 -0.76 28.98 47.02
C PHE A 440 0.00 28.46 45.76
N SER A 441 0.93 29.12 45.08
CA SER A 441 1.23 30.52 44.70
C SER A 441 2.37 30.43 43.67
N ASN A 442 2.41 31.38 42.73
CA ASN A 442 3.37 31.63 41.66
C ASN A 442 4.84 31.20 41.86
N SER A 443 5.43 30.64 40.79
CA SER A 443 6.76 31.04 40.29
C SER A 443 6.89 30.72 38.79
N ASN A 444 7.27 31.74 38.02
CA ASN A 444 7.53 31.69 36.57
C ASN A 444 8.72 30.80 36.22
N PHE A 445 8.62 29.99 35.14
CA PHE A 445 9.70 29.73 34.19
C PHE A 445 9.13 29.26 32.84
N THR A 446 9.98 29.35 31.82
CA THR A 446 9.78 29.67 30.41
C THR A 446 9.23 28.54 29.53
N ALA A 447 8.78 28.95 28.34
CA ALA A 447 8.25 28.11 27.28
C ALA A 447 9.32 27.24 26.61
N GLU A 448 9.16 25.93 26.72
CA GLU A 448 9.53 24.89 25.75
C GLU A 448 8.82 23.59 26.23
N ASP A 449 8.34 22.77 25.30
CA ASP A 449 7.62 21.50 25.52
C ASP A 449 6.18 21.53 26.07
N LYS A 450 5.24 22.01 25.24
CA LYS A 450 3.82 21.60 25.31
C LYS A 450 3.24 21.35 23.92
N ASN A 451 3.41 20.15 23.39
CA ASN A 451 2.38 19.52 22.53
C ASN A 451 2.49 17.99 22.42
N LYS A 452 2.68 17.32 23.55
CA LYS A 452 2.42 15.88 23.71
C LYS A 452 1.70 15.69 25.04
N ASP A 453 0.41 16.00 25.06
CA ASP A 453 -0.56 15.55 26.07
C ASP A 453 -1.92 16.15 25.72
N PHE A 454 -2.52 15.65 24.65
CA PHE A 454 -3.96 15.66 24.49
C PHE A 454 -4.36 14.26 24.03
N ILE A 455 -5.34 13.69 24.74
CA ILE A 455 -5.95 12.36 24.56
C ILE A 455 -5.27 11.25 25.39
N CYS A 456 -5.45 11.32 26.71
CA CYS A 456 -5.64 10.14 27.56
C CYS A 456 -6.53 10.50 28.75
N CYS A 457 -7.86 10.44 28.55
CA CYS A 457 -8.83 10.38 29.63
C CYS A 457 -9.93 9.40 29.22
N PHE A 458 -10.32 8.53 30.16
CA PHE A 458 -11.34 7.46 30.12
C PHE A 458 -10.88 6.04 29.75
N PHE A 459 -10.26 5.30 30.68
CA PHE A 459 -10.91 4.44 31.68
C PHE A 459 -9.82 3.66 32.44
N LYS A 460 -9.71 3.87 33.75
CA LYS A 460 -8.89 3.06 34.66
C LYS A 460 -9.87 2.36 35.59
N MET A 461 -10.10 1.06 35.38
CA MET A 461 -10.68 0.19 36.41
C MET A 461 -9.57 -0.67 36.98
N THR A 462 -9.24 -0.45 38.24
CA THR A 462 -8.40 -1.33 39.06
C THR A 462 -9.27 -2.39 39.72
N PRO A 463 -8.93 -3.69 39.68
CA PRO A 463 -9.52 -4.68 40.58
C PRO A 463 -8.78 -4.66 41.92
N THR A 464 -9.49 -4.32 42.99
CA THR A 464 -9.11 -4.65 44.38
C THR A 464 -9.38 -6.13 44.63
N GLY A 465 -8.38 -6.87 45.12
CA GLY A 465 -8.38 -8.33 45.19
C GLY A 465 -9.02 -8.97 46.41
N ALA A 466 -8.87 -10.30 46.49
CA ALA A 466 -8.79 -11.07 47.72
C ALA A 466 -8.14 -12.44 47.44
N MET A 467 -7.31 -12.88 48.39
CA MET A 467 -6.47 -14.08 48.42
C MET A 467 -7.25 -15.39 48.58
N GLY A 468 -6.64 -16.50 48.16
CA GLY A 468 -6.99 -17.86 48.54
C GLY A 468 -5.96 -18.87 47.98
N ASP A 469 -5.13 -19.42 48.85
CA ASP A 469 -4.00 -20.34 48.60
C ASP A 469 -4.37 -21.74 48.03
N PRO A 470 -3.38 -22.53 47.55
CA PRO A 470 -3.61 -23.69 46.69
C PRO A 470 -3.76 -25.01 47.47
N ILE A 471 -4.58 -25.92 46.93
CA ILE A 471 -4.59 -27.33 47.36
C ILE A 471 -3.90 -28.19 46.30
N ARG A 472 -2.89 -28.91 46.81
CA ARG A 472 -2.07 -29.94 46.19
C ARG A 472 -2.81 -31.27 46.23
N ALA A 473 -2.70 -32.08 45.17
CA ALA A 473 -2.86 -33.53 45.27
C ALA A 473 -1.97 -34.21 44.22
N ASP A 474 -1.00 -34.95 44.75
CA ASP A 474 -0.02 -35.78 44.04
C ASP A 474 -0.64 -37.06 43.46
N GLY A 475 -0.02 -37.54 42.38
CA GLY A 475 0.39 -38.95 42.25
C GLY A 475 -0.61 -39.96 41.67
N CYS A 476 -0.27 -40.55 40.51
CA CYS A 476 0.03 -42.00 40.36
C CYS A 476 0.30 -42.39 38.89
N VAL A 477 1.51 -42.90 38.65
CA VAL A 477 2.02 -43.71 37.51
C VAL A 477 2.86 -44.81 38.23
N PRO A 478 2.97 -46.12 37.85
CA PRO A 478 3.28 -46.62 36.48
C PRO A 478 2.73 -48.01 36.02
N GLU A 479 2.65 -48.16 34.67
CA GLU A 479 3.08 -49.28 33.75
C GLU A 479 2.77 -50.79 34.00
N PRO A 480 3.06 -51.77 33.07
CA PRO A 480 3.29 -51.75 31.60
C PRO A 480 2.60 -52.89 30.79
N GLY A 481 2.77 -52.89 29.47
CA GLY A 481 2.71 -54.06 28.56
C GLY A 481 1.91 -53.74 27.28
N GLY A 482 2.34 -53.98 26.05
CA GLY A 482 3.42 -54.76 25.46
C GLY A 482 2.93 -55.25 24.08
N ALA A 483 3.86 -55.49 23.14
CA ALA A 483 3.70 -56.15 21.83
C ALA A 483 3.31 -55.33 20.58
N GLU A 484 4.37 -55.00 19.81
CA GLU A 484 4.60 -55.29 18.38
C GLU A 484 3.41 -55.49 17.41
N ARG A 485 3.42 -54.74 16.30
CA ARG A 485 3.62 -55.31 14.95
C ARG A 485 3.90 -54.24 13.89
N ASN A 486 4.86 -54.57 13.03
CA ASN A 486 5.16 -53.94 11.75
C ASN A 486 3.94 -53.98 10.82
N ASP A 487 3.81 -52.99 9.92
CA ASP A 487 3.85 -53.27 8.49
C ASP A 487 4.13 -52.01 7.67
N HIS A 488 4.96 -52.24 6.65
CA HIS A 488 5.29 -51.34 5.56
C HIS A 488 4.04 -50.96 4.76
N GLU A 489 3.94 -49.70 4.30
CA GLU A 489 3.75 -49.48 2.87
C GLU A 489 4.21 -48.09 2.42
N ARG A 490 4.92 -48.13 1.30
CA ARG A 490 5.65 -47.06 0.63
C ARG A 490 4.87 -46.80 -0.65
N SER A 491 4.36 -45.58 -0.86
CA SER A 491 3.82 -45.19 -2.17
C SER A 491 4.40 -43.86 -2.61
N THR A 492 5.52 -43.97 -3.32
CA THR A 492 6.02 -43.02 -4.31
C THR A 492 4.99 -42.87 -5.45
N PHE A 493 4.70 -41.64 -5.88
CA PHE A 493 4.10 -41.40 -7.20
C PHE A 493 4.91 -40.35 -7.96
N HIS A 494 5.27 -40.76 -9.18
CA HIS A 494 6.07 -40.07 -10.18
C HIS A 494 5.26 -39.01 -10.94
N LEU A 495 6.00 -38.00 -11.41
CA LEU A 495 5.64 -37.11 -12.51
C LEU A 495 5.25 -37.87 -13.78
N SER A 496 4.31 -37.29 -14.54
CA SER A 496 4.25 -37.45 -15.98
C SER A 496 3.64 -36.19 -16.63
N ASP A 497 4.42 -35.61 -17.53
CA ASP A 497 4.04 -34.65 -18.56
C ASP A 497 2.89 -35.17 -19.45
N ALA A 498 2.11 -34.24 -20.02
CA ALA A 498 1.79 -34.15 -21.46
C ALA A 498 0.64 -33.17 -21.74
N GLY A 499 0.78 -32.36 -22.80
CA GLY A 499 -0.35 -31.80 -23.56
C GLY A 499 -0.27 -30.32 -23.82
#